data_AF-A0A7X2PMU4-F1
#
_entry.id   AF-A0A7X2PMU4-F1
#
_cell.length_a   1.000
_cell.length_b   1.000
_cell.length_c   1.000
_cell.angle_alpha   90.00
_cell.angle_beta   90.00
_cell.angle_gamma   90.00
#
_symmetry.space_group_name_H-M   'P 1'
#
loop_
_entity.id
_entity.type
_entity.pdbx_description
1 polymer ?
#
loop_
_entity_poly.entity_id
_entity_poly.type
_entity_poly.pdbx_seq_one_letter_code
_entity_poly.pdbx_strand_id
1 'polypeptide(L)'
;MKRRLIVLLLPAALFSKEKKLTVDERMTLLRGLTAEYAKAKVLIPRSKKSLAIEPSGKWDKDAWEKANVEFGPAARVGEMVQITKVKIEDDRVELELNHG
;
A
#
# COMPACT_ATOMS: atom_id res chain seq x y z
N MET A 1 60.06 -12.83 -11.36
CA MET A 1 59.55 -11.86 -10.36
C MET A 1 58.02 -11.82 -10.42
N LYS A 2 57.40 -12.22 -9.31
CA LYS A 2 56.04 -11.89 -8.79
C LYS A 2 54.82 -12.03 -9.73
N ARG A 3 54.17 -13.20 -9.59
CA ARG A 3 52.75 -13.48 -9.88
C ARG A 3 51.84 -12.38 -9.34
N ARG A 4 50.87 -11.93 -10.15
CA ARG A 4 49.67 -11.23 -9.65
C ARG A 4 48.44 -12.00 -10.15
N LEU A 5 47.94 -12.91 -9.31
CA LEU A 5 46.57 -13.41 -9.45
C LEU A 5 45.66 -12.31 -8.90
N ILE A 6 44.86 -11.70 -9.76
CA ILE A 6 43.73 -10.86 -9.35
C ILE A 6 42.54 -11.82 -9.20
N VAL A 7 42.15 -12.08 -7.95
CA VAL A 7 40.91 -12.79 -7.64
C VAL A 7 39.79 -11.77 -7.75
N LEU A 8 38.97 -11.88 -8.79
CA LEU A 8 37.73 -11.14 -8.93
C LEU A 8 36.70 -11.78 -7.97
N LEU A 9 36.51 -11.19 -6.79
CA LEU A 9 35.35 -11.52 -5.95
C LEU A 9 34.11 -10.94 -6.65
N LEU A 10 33.32 -11.79 -7.30
CA LEU A 10 31.95 -11.44 -7.66
C LEU A 10 31.16 -11.23 -6.36
N PRO A 11 30.53 -10.06 -6.12
CA PRO A 11 29.47 -10.01 -5.14
C PRO A 11 28.32 -10.83 -5.72
N ALA A 12 28.05 -11.98 -5.12
CA ALA A 12 26.81 -12.70 -5.34
C ALA A 12 25.67 -11.74 -4.96
N ALA A 13 25.09 -11.11 -5.99
CA ALA A 13 23.92 -10.30 -5.84
C ALA A 13 22.86 -11.15 -5.13
N LEU A 14 22.53 -10.73 -3.92
CA LEU A 14 21.42 -11.23 -3.12
C LEU A 14 20.15 -11.04 -3.94
N PHE A 15 19.81 -12.02 -4.77
CA PHE A 15 18.44 -12.22 -5.20
C PHE A 15 17.68 -12.72 -3.97
N SER A 16 17.35 -11.80 -3.07
CA SER A 16 16.32 -12.03 -2.08
C SER A 16 15.04 -12.21 -2.87
N LYS A 17 14.67 -13.46 -3.12
CA LYS A 17 13.39 -13.80 -3.73
C LYS A 17 12.32 -13.24 -2.81
N GLU A 18 11.63 -12.19 -3.23
CA GLU A 18 10.57 -11.57 -2.44
C GLU A 18 9.64 -12.68 -1.94
N LYS A 19 9.62 -12.87 -0.62
CA LYS A 19 8.86 -13.93 0.02
C LYS A 19 7.40 -13.58 -0.12
N LYS A 20 6.67 -14.32 -0.97
CA LYS A 20 5.20 -14.20 -1.03
C LYS A 20 4.60 -14.54 0.34
N LEU A 21 3.54 -13.83 0.70
CA LEU A 21 2.78 -14.07 1.92
C LEU A 21 2.25 -15.51 1.95
N THR A 22 2.43 -16.18 3.08
CA THR A 22 1.75 -17.46 3.33
C THR A 22 0.25 -17.24 3.54
N VAL A 23 -0.53 -18.32 3.47
CA VAL A 23 -1.98 -18.25 3.73
C VAL A 23 -2.27 -17.75 5.15
N ASP A 24 -1.48 -18.20 6.14
CA ASP A 24 -1.64 -17.80 7.54
C ASP A 24 -1.25 -16.33 7.76
N GLU A 25 -0.17 -15.86 7.14
CA GLU A 25 0.27 -14.46 7.19
C GLU A 25 -0.81 -13.55 6.57
N ARG A 26 -1.31 -13.92 5.38
CA ARG A 26 -2.40 -13.22 4.68
C ARG A 26 -3.67 -13.16 5.53
N MET A 27 -4.06 -14.27 6.14
CA MET A 27 -5.23 -14.35 6.99
C MET A 27 -5.08 -13.49 8.25
N THR A 28 -3.89 -13.48 8.84
CA THR A 28 -3.57 -12.64 10.01
C THR A 28 -3.72 -11.15 9.65
N LEU A 29 -3.18 -10.72 8.50
CA LEU A 29 -3.31 -9.36 8.02
C LEU A 29 -4.78 -8.96 7.77
N LEU A 30 -5.55 -9.82 7.10
CA LEU A 30 -6.96 -9.55 6.83
C LEU A 30 -7.75 -9.32 8.13
N ARG A 31 -7.53 -10.15 9.15
CA ARG A 31 -8.21 -10.01 10.45
C ARG A 31 -7.80 -8.76 11.19
N GLY A 32 -6.50 -8.43 11.20
CA GLY A 32 -6.00 -7.24 11.87
C GLY A 32 -6.51 -5.95 11.23
N LEU A 33 -6.36 -5.83 9.92
CA LEU A 33 -6.69 -4.61 9.17
C LEU A 33 -8.20 -4.33 9.13
N THR A 34 -9.04 -5.37 9.04
CA THR A 34 -10.51 -5.17 8.98
C THR A 34 -11.09 -4.67 10.31
N ALA A 35 -10.38 -4.88 11.43
CA ALA A 35 -10.81 -4.41 12.74
C ALA A 35 -10.33 -2.99 13.07
N GLU A 36 -9.58 -2.35 12.17
CA GLU A 36 -8.87 -1.11 12.47
C GLU A 36 -9.67 0.15 12.11
N TYR A 37 -9.57 1.14 13.01
CA TYR A 37 -10.03 2.50 12.80
C TYR A 37 -8.83 3.43 12.79
N ALA A 38 -8.85 4.40 11.89
CA ALA A 38 -7.82 5.42 11.79
C ALA A 38 -8.44 6.82 11.74
N LYS A 39 -7.60 7.85 11.83
CA LYS A 39 -8.02 9.24 11.67
C LYS A 39 -7.51 9.77 10.33
N ALA A 40 -8.41 10.29 9.51
CA ALA A 40 -8.04 10.85 8.22
C ALA A 40 -7.16 12.10 8.40
N LYS A 41 -5.95 12.07 7.84
CA LYS A 41 -5.01 13.22 7.83
C LYS A 41 -5.23 14.13 6.63
N VAL A 42 -5.84 13.60 5.59
CA VAL A 42 -6.21 14.29 4.35
C VAL A 42 -7.67 13.98 4.05
N LEU A 43 -8.30 14.77 3.19
CA LEU A 43 -9.61 14.42 2.66
C LEU A 43 -9.48 13.16 1.81
N ILE A 44 -10.36 12.18 2.03
CA ILE A 44 -10.41 10.92 1.30
C ILE A 44 -11.68 10.95 0.44
N PRO A 45 -11.56 10.94 -0.89
CA PRO A 45 -12.72 10.90 -1.78
C PRO A 45 -13.26 9.47 -1.91
N ARG A 46 -14.55 9.37 -2.24
CA ARG A 46 -15.09 8.12 -2.79
C ARG A 46 -14.59 7.91 -4.21
N SER A 47 -14.44 6.67 -4.64
CA SER A 47 -14.03 6.39 -6.03
C SER A 47 -14.52 5.04 -6.52
N LYS A 48 -14.87 4.95 -7.80
CA LYS A 48 -15.15 3.66 -8.46
C LYS A 48 -13.89 2.83 -8.71
N LYS A 49 -12.71 3.47 -8.71
CA LYS A 49 -11.40 2.85 -8.95
C LYS A 49 -10.46 3.15 -7.80
N SER A 50 -9.65 2.18 -7.42
CA SER A 50 -8.64 2.35 -6.37
C SER A 50 -7.70 3.51 -6.69
N LEU A 51 -7.56 4.45 -5.75
CA LEU A 51 -6.64 5.58 -5.86
C LEU A 51 -5.31 5.19 -5.21
N ALA A 52 -4.26 5.06 -6.02
CA ALA A 52 -2.98 4.58 -5.55
C ALA A 52 -2.25 5.61 -4.68
N ILE A 53 -1.56 5.10 -3.66
CA ILE A 53 -0.62 5.85 -2.83
C ILE A 53 0.71 5.10 -2.90
N GLU A 54 1.78 5.82 -3.19
CA GLU A 54 3.14 5.26 -3.16
C GLU A 54 3.56 4.95 -1.72
N PRO A 55 4.44 3.97 -1.49
CA PRO A 55 4.97 3.68 -0.16
C PRO A 55 5.64 4.89 0.53
N SER A 56 6.13 5.87 -0.24
CA SER A 56 6.68 7.13 0.29
C SER A 56 5.61 8.11 0.80
N GLY A 57 4.33 7.77 0.67
CA GLY A 57 3.20 8.65 0.99
C GLY A 57 2.92 9.72 -0.06
N LYS A 58 3.39 9.53 -1.30
CA LYS A 58 3.04 10.40 -2.44
C LYS A 58 1.82 9.83 -3.14
N TRP A 59 0.96 10.70 -3.66
CA TRP A 59 -0.21 10.31 -4.44
C TRP A 59 -0.55 11.39 -5.47
N ASP A 60 -1.34 11.02 -6.46
CA ASP A 60 -1.87 11.95 -7.46
C ASP A 60 -3.00 12.78 -6.84
N LYS A 61 -2.69 14.02 -6.47
CA LYS A 61 -3.65 14.96 -5.88
C LYS A 61 -4.74 15.37 -6.87
N ASP A 62 -4.43 15.45 -8.16
CA ASP A 62 -5.39 15.85 -9.17
C ASP A 62 -6.43 14.74 -9.40
N ALA A 63 -5.99 13.48 -9.37
CA ALA A 63 -6.89 12.33 -9.41
C ALA A 63 -7.82 12.29 -8.18
N TRP A 64 -7.28 12.57 -6.99
CA TRP A 64 -8.07 12.63 -5.76
C TRP A 64 -9.08 13.77 -5.77
N GLU A 65 -8.68 14.96 -6.23
CA GLU A 65 -9.58 16.12 -6.31
C GLU A 65 -10.70 15.85 -7.34
N LYS A 66 -10.38 15.30 -8.51
CA LYS A 66 -11.39 14.90 -9.50
C LYS A 66 -12.39 13.90 -8.92
N ALA A 67 -11.90 12.88 -8.21
CA ALA A 67 -12.76 11.91 -7.53
C ALA A 67 -13.63 12.56 -6.44
N ASN A 68 -13.07 13.51 -5.68
CA ASN A 68 -13.83 14.26 -4.68
C ASN A 68 -14.94 15.11 -5.31
N VAL A 69 -14.65 15.80 -6.41
CA VAL A 69 -15.63 16.61 -7.14
C VAL A 69 -16.75 15.72 -7.71
N GLU A 70 -16.43 14.54 -8.23
CA GLU A 70 -17.39 13.63 -8.86
C GLU A 70 -18.23 12.84 -7.85
N PHE A 71 -17.62 12.29 -6.80
CA PHE A 71 -18.26 11.31 -5.89
C PHE A 71 -18.42 11.82 -4.43
N GLY A 72 -17.82 12.96 -4.12
CA GLY A 72 -17.78 13.52 -2.77
C GLY A 72 -16.82 12.79 -1.83
N PRO A 73 -16.71 13.27 -0.58
CA PRO A 73 -15.80 12.71 0.41
C PRO A 73 -16.34 11.41 1.02
N ALA A 74 -15.46 10.41 1.17
CA ALA A 74 -15.62 9.27 2.05
C ALA A 74 -15.26 9.63 3.52
N ALA A 75 -14.30 10.55 3.68
CA ALA A 75 -13.90 11.09 4.97
C ALA A 75 -13.25 12.46 4.83
N ARG A 76 -13.53 13.36 5.78
CA ARG A 76 -12.84 14.65 5.92
C ARG A 76 -11.65 14.56 6.86
N VAL A 77 -10.78 15.57 6.78
CA VAL A 77 -9.65 15.71 7.70
C VAL A 77 -10.15 15.70 9.14
N GLY A 78 -9.61 14.77 9.92
CA GLY A 78 -9.94 14.60 11.33
C GLY A 78 -11.12 13.68 11.62
N GLU A 79 -11.88 13.25 10.62
CA GLU A 79 -12.92 12.24 10.80
C GLU A 79 -12.28 10.85 11.03
N MET A 80 -12.99 10.00 11.77
CA MET A 80 -12.61 8.60 11.91
C MET A 80 -12.96 7.86 10.62
N VAL A 81 -12.04 7.00 10.19
CA VAL A 81 -12.21 6.11 9.06
C VAL A 81 -12.13 4.67 9.54
N GLN A 82 -13.04 3.85 9.05
CA GLN A 82 -13.02 2.41 9.25
C GLN A 82 -12.55 1.76 7.96
N ILE A 83 -11.67 0.76 8.07
CA ILE A 83 -11.38 -0.14 6.97
C ILE A 83 -12.56 -1.12 6.86
N THR A 84 -13.39 -0.97 5.83
CA THR A 84 -14.59 -1.80 5.62
C THR A 84 -14.30 -3.03 4.78
N LYS A 85 -13.24 -2.99 3.97
CA LYS A 85 -12.79 -4.12 3.15
C LYS A 85 -11.30 -4.06 2.91
N VAL A 86 -10.68 -5.24 2.92
CA VAL A 86 -9.25 -5.41 2.61
C VAL A 86 -9.14 -6.42 1.48
N LYS A 87 -8.43 -6.05 0.42
CA LYS A 87 -7.97 -6.99 -0.60
C LYS A 87 -6.45 -6.94 -0.65
N ILE A 88 -5.83 -8.10 -0.51
CA ILE A 88 -4.39 -8.25 -0.62
C ILE A 88 -4.13 -8.88 -1.99
N GLU A 89 -3.54 -8.14 -2.90
CA GLU A 89 -3.06 -8.66 -4.18
C GLU A 89 -1.60 -9.09 -4.06
N ASP A 90 -1.01 -9.59 -5.14
CA ASP A 90 0.39 -10.03 -5.14
C ASP A 90 1.38 -8.86 -4.96
N ASP A 91 1.02 -7.66 -5.44
CA ASP A 91 1.89 -6.47 -5.50
C ASP A 91 1.33 -5.25 -4.74
N ARG A 92 0.09 -5.32 -4.25
CA ARG A 92 -0.58 -4.18 -3.59
C ARG A 92 -1.63 -4.62 -2.56
N VAL A 93 -1.99 -3.68 -1.70
CA VAL A 93 -3.15 -3.81 -0.81
C VAL A 93 -4.17 -2.74 -1.19
N GLU A 94 -5.40 -3.16 -1.44
CA GLU A 94 -6.53 -2.27 -1.67
C GLU A 94 -7.38 -2.21 -0.41
N LEU A 95 -7.61 -0.99 0.08
CA LEU A 95 -8.42 -0.71 1.25
C LEU A 95 -9.67 0.05 0.81
N GLU A 96 -10.82 -0.40 1.30
CA GLU A 96 -12.08 0.35 1.21
C GLU A 96 -12.29 1.07 2.54
N LEU A 97 -12.56 2.37 2.50
CA LEU A 97 -12.65 3.22 3.68
C LEU A 97 -14.06 3.79 3.77
N ASN A 98 -14.75 3.57 4.91
CA ASN A 98 -16.13 4.06 5.12
C ASN A 98 -17.11 3.68 3.97
N HIS A 99 -16.98 2.49 3.38
CA HIS A 99 -17.78 2.05 2.22
C HIS A 99 -17.60 2.90 0.94
N GLY A 100 -16.47 3.60 0.83
CA GLY A 100 -16.15 4.57 -0.21
C GLY A 100 -14.90 4.26 -1.02
#